data_AF-A0A7S4FZ39-F1
#
_entry.id   AF-A0A7S4FZ39-F1
#
_cell.length_a   1.000
_cell.length_b   1.000
_cell.length_c   1.000
_cell.angle_alpha   90.00
_cell.angle_beta   90.00
_cell.angle_gamma   90.00
#
_symmetry.space_group_name_H-M   'P 1'
#
loop_
_entity.id
_entity.type
_entity.pdbx_description
1 polymer ?
#
loop_
_entity_poly.entity_id
_entity_poly.type
_entity_poly.pdbx_seq_one_letter_code
_entity_poly.pdbx_strand_id
1 'polypeptide(L)'
;ACARLSLGWDVAANAIKFCVNSLPTAGTVDSRSSPLHLMNKAVVLSKGCGRYAILSTTTSSSDGTSVPRSRMINPSEVQLEDGSPVIYFHTNRLSRKFKELKANCRVTLAFMNQLNLSYVCFEGEAKQVAYPQSTKHWREA
;
A
#
# COMPACT_ATOMS: atom_id res chain seq x y z
N ALA A 1 -9.58 -13.73 -6.44
CA ALA A 1 -10.01 -12.37 -6.83
C ALA A 1 -8.83 -11.45 -6.68
N CYS A 2 -8.60 -10.55 -7.64
CA CYS A 2 -7.52 -9.57 -7.58
C CYS A 2 -8.07 -8.24 -7.05
N ALA A 3 -7.33 -7.61 -6.15
CA ALA A 3 -7.59 -6.25 -5.69
C ALA A 3 -6.43 -5.35 -6.13
N ARG A 4 -6.79 -4.17 -6.63
CA ARG A 4 -5.91 -3.08 -7.04
C ARG A 4 -5.96 -2.02 -5.96
N LEU A 5 -4.84 -1.76 -5.31
CA LEU A 5 -4.69 -0.57 -4.50
C LEU A 5 -4.41 0.61 -5.43
N SER A 6 -5.37 1.54 -5.53
CA SER A 6 -5.19 2.83 -6.19
C SER A 6 -4.88 3.85 -5.11
N LEU A 7 -3.67 4.39 -5.15
CA LEU A 7 -3.22 5.41 -4.23
C LEU A 7 -3.59 6.76 -4.85
N GLY A 8 -4.61 7.42 -4.30
CA GLY A 8 -5.02 8.75 -4.77
C GLY A 8 -4.03 9.80 -4.28
N TRP A 9 -3.57 10.65 -5.20
CA TRP A 9 -2.88 11.91 -4.87
C TRP A 9 -3.89 13.04 -5.05
N ASP A 10 -4.43 13.56 -3.95
CA ASP A 10 -5.15 14.83 -3.97
C ASP A 10 -4.28 15.88 -3.26
N VAL A 11 -3.98 16.97 -3.97
CA VAL A 11 -3.17 18.09 -3.45
C VAL A 11 -3.97 18.90 -2.43
N ALA A 12 -5.28 18.65 -2.31
CA ALA A 12 -6.12 19.20 -1.26
C ALA A 12 -6.68 18.07 -0.38
N ALA A 13 -6.33 18.12 0.91
CA ALA A 13 -6.85 17.32 2.02
C ALA A 13 -6.16 15.97 2.32
N ASN A 14 -5.48 16.00 3.48
CA ASN A 14 -5.21 14.88 4.40
C ASN A 14 -4.00 13.97 4.12
N ALA A 15 -2.84 14.57 4.38
CA ALA A 15 -1.76 14.03 5.19
C ALA A 15 -1.23 12.62 4.85
N ILE A 16 -0.19 12.58 4.02
CA ILE A 16 0.83 11.53 4.06
C ILE A 16 1.78 11.87 5.21
N LYS A 17 1.73 11.13 6.32
CA LYS A 17 2.77 11.21 7.35
C LYS A 17 3.90 10.25 7.00
N PHE A 18 4.95 10.77 6.38
CA PHE A 18 6.24 10.09 6.33
C PHE A 18 6.85 10.05 7.74
N CYS A 19 6.88 8.88 8.37
CA CYS A 19 7.86 8.61 9.43
C CYS A 19 9.00 7.82 8.81
N VAL A 20 9.93 8.49 8.13
CA VAL A 20 11.24 7.87 7.86
C VAL A 20 12.01 7.90 9.17
N ASN A 21 11.80 6.92 10.05
CA ASN A 21 12.77 6.63 11.09
C ASN A 21 13.91 5.83 10.45
N SER A 22 14.66 6.45 9.54
CA SER A 22 16.07 6.11 9.46
C SER A 22 16.66 6.63 10.77
N LEU A 23 17.21 5.73 11.59
CA LEU A 23 18.14 6.15 12.64
C LEU A 23 19.11 7.17 12.01
N PRO A 24 19.26 8.37 12.61
CA PRO A 24 19.87 9.50 11.93
C PRO A 24 21.35 9.21 11.71
N THR A 25 21.74 8.96 10.47
CA THR A 25 22.95 9.61 9.96
C THR A 25 22.46 10.86 9.23
N ALA A 26 22.91 12.01 9.74
CA ALA A 26 22.51 13.36 9.35
C ALA A 26 22.08 13.49 7.88
N GLY A 27 20.79 13.73 7.67
CA GLY A 27 20.22 13.88 6.34
C GLY A 27 18.78 14.38 6.46
N THR A 28 18.66 15.68 6.67
CA THR A 28 17.47 16.49 6.43
C THR A 28 16.56 15.89 5.35
N VAL A 29 15.28 15.68 5.67
CA VAL A 29 14.24 15.60 4.64
C VAL A 29 14.32 16.92 3.89
N ASP A 30 14.94 16.90 2.71
CA ASP A 30 15.09 18.08 1.89
C ASP A 30 13.69 18.52 1.47
N SER A 31 13.20 19.61 2.07
CA SER A 31 11.90 20.23 1.76
C SER A 31 11.81 20.71 0.31
N ARG A 32 12.90 20.56 -0.47
CA ARG A 32 13.00 20.84 -1.91
C ARG A 32 12.80 19.61 -2.78
N SER A 33 12.71 18.41 -2.20
CA SER A 33 12.50 17.20 -3.00
C SER A 33 11.10 17.20 -3.60
N SER A 34 11.03 17.12 -4.93
CA SER A 34 9.74 17.14 -5.61
C SER A 34 8.88 15.94 -5.14
N PRO A 35 7.56 16.10 -5.02
CA PRO A 35 6.71 15.02 -4.56
C PRO A 35 6.85 13.74 -5.40
N LEU A 36 7.12 13.87 -6.71
CA LEU A 36 7.47 12.78 -7.62
C LEU A 36 8.78 12.07 -7.24
N HIS A 37 9.80 12.80 -6.80
CA HIS A 37 11.08 12.24 -6.38
C HIS A 37 10.93 11.35 -5.14
N LEU A 38 10.16 11.79 -4.15
CA LEU A 38 9.87 10.98 -2.96
C LEU A 38 9.11 9.70 -3.30
N MET A 39 8.19 9.78 -4.25
CA MET A 39 7.43 8.63 -4.72
C MET A 39 8.30 7.61 -5.45
N ASN A 40 9.17 8.07 -6.35
CA ASN A 40 10.15 7.20 -7.00
C ASN A 40 11.06 6.51 -5.97
N LYS A 41 11.50 7.24 -4.94
CA LYS A 41 12.29 6.67 -3.85
C LYS A 41 11.50 5.62 -3.06
N ALA A 42 10.22 5.87 -2.77
CA ALA A 42 9.34 4.91 -2.09
C ALA A 42 9.15 3.62 -2.91
N VAL A 43 8.98 3.74 -4.23
CA VAL A 43 8.91 2.60 -5.15
C VAL A 43 10.23 1.82 -5.18
N VAL A 44 11.37 2.50 -5.22
CA VAL A 44 12.68 1.82 -5.17
C VAL A 44 12.88 1.08 -3.84
N LEU A 45 12.51 1.72 -2.73
CA LEU A 45 12.62 1.10 -1.41
C LEU A 45 11.73 -0.14 -1.27
N SER A 46 10.50 -0.11 -1.79
CA SER A 46 9.60 -1.28 -1.73
C SER A 46 10.12 -2.47 -2.52
N LYS A 47 10.84 -2.25 -3.63
CA LYS A 47 11.51 -3.33 -4.39
C LYS A 47 12.66 -3.97 -3.62
N GLY A 48 13.35 -3.20 -2.78
CA GLY A 48 14.39 -3.70 -1.89
C GLY A 48 13.86 -4.39 -0.63
N CYS A 49 12.55 -4.31 -0.38
CA CYS A 49 11.91 -5.06 0.69
C CYS A 49 11.66 -6.51 0.23
N GLY A 50 11.57 -7.43 1.18
CA GLY A 50 11.28 -8.84 0.88
C GLY A 50 9.94 -9.03 0.16
N ARG A 51 9.66 -10.27 -0.24
CA ARG A 51 8.45 -10.66 -0.99
C ARG A 51 7.12 -10.28 -0.34
N TYR A 52 7.11 -10.04 0.97
CA TYR A 52 5.88 -9.86 1.74
C TYR A 52 5.70 -8.43 2.24
N ALA A 53 4.44 -8.01 2.31
CA ALA A 53 4.03 -6.74 2.89
C ALA A 53 2.92 -6.96 3.93
N ILE A 54 2.76 -6.00 4.84
CA ILE A 54 1.70 -6.01 5.86
C ILE A 54 0.54 -5.15 5.36
N LEU A 55 -0.59 -5.78 5.08
CA LEU A 55 -1.84 -5.11 4.73
C LEU A 55 -2.68 -4.88 5.98
N SER A 56 -2.94 -3.61 6.27
CA SER A 56 -3.83 -3.16 7.33
C SER A 56 -5.14 -2.63 6.74
N THR A 57 -6.26 -3.15 7.24
CA THR A 57 -7.63 -2.70 6.93
C THR A 57 -8.34 -2.35 8.22
N THR A 58 -9.57 -1.86 8.11
CA THR A 58 -10.45 -1.64 9.27
C THR A 58 -11.71 -2.49 9.15
N THR A 59 -12.22 -2.94 10.28
CA THR A 59 -13.56 -3.54 10.41
C THR A 59 -14.44 -2.54 11.16
N SER A 60 -15.60 -2.22 10.61
CA SER A 60 -16.62 -1.46 11.34
C SER A 60 -17.36 -2.39 12.30
N SER A 61 -17.39 -2.01 13.57
CA SER A 61 -18.16 -2.66 14.62
C SER A 61 -19.56 -2.05 14.71
N SER A 62 -20.51 -2.78 15.31
CA SER A 62 -21.92 -2.36 15.46
C SER A 62 -22.10 -1.13 16.35
N ASP A 63 -21.12 -0.85 17.21
CA ASP A 63 -21.05 0.34 18.07
C ASP A 63 -20.41 1.56 17.37
N GLY A 64 -20.15 1.46 16.06
CA GLY A 64 -19.51 2.51 15.27
C GLY A 64 -17.99 2.58 15.43
N THR A 65 -17.38 1.71 16.25
CA THR A 65 -15.92 1.68 16.39
C THR A 65 -15.25 1.02 15.17
N SER A 66 -14.07 1.51 14.78
CA SER A 66 -13.27 0.92 13.71
C SER A 66 -12.10 0.15 14.31
N VAL A 67 -12.06 -1.15 14.08
CA VAL A 67 -11.00 -2.03 14.59
C VAL A 67 -10.00 -2.34 13.48
N PRO A 68 -8.72 -1.93 13.61
CA PRO A 68 -7.70 -2.25 12.61
C PRO A 68 -7.38 -3.74 12.61
N ARG A 69 -7.14 -4.30 11.42
CA ARG A 69 -6.75 -5.70 11.21
C ARG A 69 -5.60 -5.76 10.22
N SER A 70 -4.50 -6.36 10.64
CA SER A 70 -3.28 -6.48 9.84
C SER A 70 -2.96 -7.93 9.52
N ARG A 71 -2.45 -8.20 8.32
CA ARG A 71 -1.89 -9.51 7.94
C ARG A 71 -0.84 -9.37 6.86
N MET A 72 0.01 -10.37 6.77
CA MET A 72 0.96 -10.51 5.67
C MET A 72 0.22 -10.83 4.35
N ILE A 73 0.67 -10.22 3.26
CA ILE A 73 0.27 -10.51 1.89
C ILE A 73 1.50 -10.63 0.99
N ASN A 74 1.35 -11.30 -0.14
CA ASN A 74 2.31 -11.30 -1.24
C ASN A 74 1.79 -10.33 -2.33
N PRO A 75 2.17 -9.04 -2.31
CA PRO A 75 1.77 -8.11 -3.35
C PRO A 75 2.58 -8.35 -4.63
N SER A 76 2.09 -7.83 -5.75
CA SER A 76 2.90 -7.62 -6.94
C SER A 76 3.95 -6.55 -6.66
N GLU A 77 4.90 -6.41 -7.59
CA GLU A 77 5.76 -5.24 -7.64
C GLU A 77 4.92 -3.95 -7.72
N VAL A 78 5.41 -2.89 -7.07
CA VAL A 78 4.80 -1.56 -7.12
C VAL A 78 5.07 -0.95 -8.50
N GLN A 79 4.02 -0.57 -9.21
CA GLN A 79 4.09 0.05 -10.53
C GLN A 79 3.64 1.51 -10.44
N LEU A 80 4.05 2.34 -11.40
CA LEU A 80 3.51 3.68 -11.57
C LEU A 80 2.53 3.68 -12.75
N GLU A 81 1.28 4.05 -12.51
CA GLU A 81 0.26 4.27 -13.53
C GLU A 81 -0.19 5.73 -13.44
N ASP A 82 -0.08 6.49 -14.53
CA ASP A 82 -0.43 7.92 -14.59
C ASP A 82 0.24 8.74 -13.47
N GLY A 83 1.49 8.40 -13.16
CA GLY A 83 2.26 9.05 -12.09
C GLY A 83 1.85 8.65 -10.67
N SER A 84 0.92 7.72 -10.49
CA SER A 84 0.47 7.24 -9.17
C SER A 84 0.90 5.78 -8.92
N PRO A 85 1.35 5.42 -7.71
CA PRO A 85 1.74 4.07 -7.39
C PRO A 85 0.52 3.15 -7.30
N VAL A 86 0.64 2.01 -7.96
CA VAL A 86 -0.39 0.97 -8.01
C VAL A 86 0.22 -0.35 -7.58
N ILE A 87 -0.51 -1.05 -6.70
CA ILE A 87 -0.07 -2.32 -6.12
C ILE A 87 -1.21 -3.31 -6.26
N TYR A 88 -0.92 -4.46 -6.87
CA TYR A 88 -1.88 -5.54 -7.02
C TYR A 88 -1.63 -6.59 -5.95
N PHE A 89 -2.70 -7.23 -5.47
CA PHE A 89 -2.55 -8.45 -4.68
C PHE A 89 -3.75 -9.37 -4.86
N HIS A 90 -3.52 -10.65 -4.61
CA HIS A 90 -4.54 -11.68 -4.73
C HIS A 90 -5.14 -12.05 -3.37
N THR A 91 -6.46 -12.22 -3.34
CA THR A 91 -7.16 -12.72 -2.14
C THR A 91 -8.40 -13.54 -2.52
N ASN A 92 -8.91 -14.31 -1.56
CA ASN A 92 -10.16 -15.05 -1.71
C ASN A 92 -11.36 -14.13 -1.42
N ARG A 93 -12.43 -14.21 -2.23
CA ARG A 93 -13.69 -13.47 -2.00
C ARG A 93 -14.35 -13.80 -0.67
N LEU A 94 -14.12 -15.00 -0.14
CA LEU A 94 -14.66 -15.44 1.14
C LEU A 94 -13.83 -14.95 2.34
N SER A 95 -12.65 -14.36 2.09
CA SER A 95 -11.76 -13.90 3.15
C SER A 95 -12.31 -12.70 3.91
N ARG A 96 -11.94 -12.57 5.18
CA ARG A 96 -12.30 -11.41 6.00
C ARG A 96 -11.79 -10.08 5.41
N LYS A 97 -10.55 -10.06 4.88
CA LYS A 97 -9.99 -8.90 4.15
C LYS A 97 -10.91 -8.42 3.05
N PHE A 98 -11.41 -9.36 2.26
CA PHE A 98 -12.22 -9.00 1.12
C PHE A 98 -13.54 -8.34 1.55
N LYS A 99 -14.16 -8.86 2.61
CA LYS A 99 -15.37 -8.25 3.20
C LYS A 99 -15.08 -6.88 3.79
N GLU A 100 -13.99 -6.74 4.55
CA GLU A 100 -13.51 -5.47 5.11
C GLU A 100 -13.28 -4.43 4.00
N LEU A 101 -12.56 -4.81 2.94
CA LEU A 101 -12.25 -3.94 1.80
C LEU A 101 -13.48 -3.51 1.01
N LYS A 102 -14.48 -4.38 0.92
CA LYS A 102 -15.76 -4.06 0.27
C LYS A 102 -16.56 -3.03 1.09
N ALA A 103 -16.47 -3.10 2.42
CA ALA A 103 -17.16 -2.19 3.33
C ALA A 103 -16.41 -0.86 3.48
N ASN A 104 -15.08 -0.90 3.54
CA ASN A 104 -14.19 0.25 3.62
C ASN A 104 -12.95 -0.01 2.75
N CYS A 105 -12.81 0.75 1.66
CA CYS A 105 -11.71 0.58 0.72
C CYS A 105 -10.37 1.12 1.24
N ARG A 106 -10.34 1.91 2.33
CA ARG A 106 -9.10 2.52 2.83
C ARG A 106 -8.19 1.48 3.48
N VAL A 107 -6.92 1.49 3.06
CA VAL A 107 -5.89 0.57 3.55
C VAL A 107 -4.54 1.23 3.71
N THR A 108 -3.72 0.57 4.52
CA THR A 108 -2.28 0.83 4.60
C THR A 108 -1.53 -0.44 4.22
N LEU A 109 -0.51 -0.32 3.38
CA LEU A 109 0.40 -1.39 3.01
C LEU A 109 1.82 -1.01 3.43
N ALA A 110 2.42 -1.79 4.33
CA ALA A 110 3.77 -1.55 4.82
C ALA A 110 4.74 -2.61 4.28
N PHE A 111 5.86 -2.15 3.73
CA PHE A 111 7.00 -2.98 3.36
C PHE A 111 8.14 -2.70 4.33
N MET A 112 8.84 -3.75 4.76
CA MET A 112 9.99 -3.65 5.65
C MET A 112 11.23 -4.23 4.95
N ASN A 113 12.30 -3.45 4.93
CA ASN A 113 13.63 -3.93 4.56
C ASN A 113 14.43 -4.18 5.85
N GLN A 114 14.57 -5.46 6.19
CA GLN A 114 15.28 -5.87 7.42
C GLN A 114 16.78 -5.59 7.36
N LEU A 115 17.39 -5.59 6.16
CA LEU A 115 18.83 -5.35 6.01
C LEU A 115 19.20 -3.91 6.36
N ASN A 116 18.35 -2.97 5.94
CA ASN A 116 18.59 -1.53 6.11
C ASN A 116 17.79 -0.94 7.28
N LEU A 117 17.08 -1.77 8.04
CA LEU A 117 16.15 -1.37 9.11
C LEU A 117 15.21 -0.22 8.69
N SER A 118 14.74 -0.28 7.45
CA SER A 118 13.88 0.76 6.86
C SER A 118 12.52 0.19 6.48
N TYR A 119 11.54 1.08 6.36
CA TYR A 119 10.21 0.71 5.92
C TYR A 119 9.62 1.78 5.02
N VAL A 120 8.66 1.36 4.19
CA VAL A 120 7.83 2.26 3.38
C VAL A 120 6.38 1.86 3.56
N CYS A 121 5.54 2.85 3.82
CA CYS A 121 4.10 2.69 3.96
C CYS A 121 3.39 3.38 2.80
N PHE A 122 2.44 2.69 2.20
CA PHE A 122 1.52 3.22 1.21
C PHE A 122 0.12 3.27 1.81
N GLU A 123 -0.55 4.42 1.69
CA GLU A 123 -1.93 4.59 2.14
C GLU A 123 -2.82 4.97 0.97
N GLY A 124 -3.97 4.31 0.83
CA GLY A 124 -4.96 4.67 -0.18
C GLY A 124 -6.11 3.68 -0.27
N GLU A 125 -6.70 3.54 -1.46
CA GLU A 125 -7.95 2.81 -1.65
C GLU A 125 -7.79 1.52 -2.44
N ALA A 126 -8.21 0.39 -1.87
CA ALA A 126 -8.30 -0.87 -2.57
C ALA A 126 -9.61 -0.99 -3.35
N LYS A 127 -9.50 -1.29 -4.64
CA LYS A 127 -10.61 -1.55 -5.56
C LYS A 127 -10.52 -2.98 -6.07
N GLN A 128 -11.65 -3.66 -6.17
CA GLN A 128 -11.66 -4.98 -6.81
C GLN A 128 -11.39 -4.82 -8.31
N VAL A 129 -10.44 -5.58 -8.85
CA VAL A 129 -10.17 -5.60 -10.30
C VAL A 129 -11.29 -6.38 -11.00
N ALA A 130 -11.77 -5.82 -12.12
CA ALA A 130 -12.79 -6.46 -12.94
C ALA A 130 -12.25 -7.75 -13.61
N TYR A 131 -13.16 -8.67 -13.92
CA TYR A 131 -12.86 -9.78 -14.82
C TYR A 131 -13.00 -9.23 -16.25
N PRO A 132 -11.92 -9.12 -17.06
CA PRO A 132 -10.86 -10.11 -17.30
C PRO A 132 -9.45 -9.73 -16.81
N GLN A 133 -9.25 -8.48 -16.36
CA GLN A 133 -7.94 -7.97 -15.92
C GLN A 133 -7.38 -8.77 -14.74
N SER A 134 -8.24 -9.27 -13.85
CA SER A 134 -7.84 -10.18 -12.77
C SER A 134 -7.15 -11.45 -13.27
N THR A 135 -7.47 -11.94 -14.47
CA THR A 135 -6.89 -13.17 -15.03
C THR A 135 -5.48 -12.94 -15.55
N LYS A 136 -5.22 -11.75 -16.12
CA LYS A 136 -3.89 -11.33 -16.57
C LYS A 136 -2.90 -11.38 -15.41
N HIS A 137 -3.23 -10.70 -14.31
CA HIS A 137 -2.39 -10.68 -13.11
C HIS A 137 -2.31 -12.01 -12.35
N TRP A 138 -3.19 -12.98 -12.63
CA TRP A 138 -3.11 -14.31 -12.03
C TRP A 138 -2.12 -15.22 -12.77
N ARG A 139 -2.01 -15.08 -14.10
CA ARG A 139 -1.07 -15.87 -14.91
C ARG A 139 0.38 -15.41 -14.76
N GLU A 140 0.57 -14.14 -14.41
CA GLU A 140 1.87 -13.47 -14.29
C GLU A 140 2.42 -13.47 -12.84
N ALA A 141 1.70 -14.03 -11.86
CA ALA A 141 2.04 -14.02 -10.43
C ALA A 141 2.51 -15.39 -9.92
#